data_AF-A0A3S0ETZ8-F1
#
_entry.id   AF-A0A3S0ETZ8-F1
#
_cell.length_a   1.000
_cell.length_b   1.000
_cell.length_c   1.000
_cell.angle_alpha   90.00
_cell.angle_beta   90.00
_cell.angle_gamma   90.00
#
_symmetry.space_group_name_H-M   'P 1'
#
loop_
_entity.id
_entity.type
_entity.pdbx_description
1 polymer ?
#
loop_
_entity_poly.entity_id
_entity_poly.type
_entity_poly.pdbx_seq_one_letter_code
_entity_poly.pdbx_strand_id
1 'polypeptide(L)'
;MPPSKLVRAFFDHYQQQKSSDDHFWAFEDVMDTVASNPVEAWNLVVELINEAPSLSALTFVAAGPLESLIDKHGKLVIDSLEQSLCNNKRLQFAIVGVWLDEDDEMYAKLESLKQTYNLNEINPLNNSPWSETNPMPG
;
A
#
# COMPACT_ATOMS: atom_id res chain seq x y z
N MET A 1 -14.15 -8.07 -6.51
CA MET A 1 -15.26 -7.51 -5.71
C MET A 1 -15.22 -5.99 -5.87
N PRO A 2 -16.33 -5.27 -5.73
CA PRO A 2 -16.27 -3.80 -5.69
C PRO A 2 -15.46 -3.34 -4.45
N PRO A 3 -14.68 -2.25 -4.54
CA PRO A 3 -13.97 -1.70 -3.39
C PRO A 3 -14.95 -1.36 -2.27
N SER A 4 -14.54 -1.65 -1.04
CA SER A 4 -15.30 -1.37 0.17
C SER A 4 -15.58 0.14 0.31
N LYS A 5 -16.62 0.47 1.09
CA LYS A 5 -16.96 1.87 1.37
C LYS A 5 -15.79 2.61 2.02
N LEU A 6 -15.01 1.91 2.86
CA LEU A 6 -13.83 2.46 3.51
C LEU A 6 -12.73 2.80 2.51
N VAL A 7 -12.39 1.89 1.59
CA VAL A 7 -11.39 2.13 0.54
C VAL A 7 -11.75 3.31 -0.36
N ARG A 8 -13.04 3.43 -0.73
CA ARG A 8 -13.50 4.59 -1.51
C ARG A 8 -13.34 5.89 -0.73
N ALA A 9 -13.83 5.92 0.51
CA ALA A 9 -13.73 7.10 1.36
C ALA A 9 -12.27 7.51 1.64
N PHE A 10 -11.35 6.54 1.76
CA PHE A 10 -9.92 6.79 1.90
C PHE A 10 -9.35 7.51 0.68
N PHE A 11 -9.68 7.04 -0.54
CA PHE A 11 -9.21 7.71 -1.75
C PHE A 11 -9.94 9.02 -2.05
N ASP A 12 -11.21 9.15 -1.64
CA ASP A 12 -11.93 10.42 -1.68
C ASP A 12 -11.24 11.46 -0.78
N HIS A 13 -10.81 11.07 0.43
CA HIS A 13 -10.00 11.93 1.31
C HIS A 13 -8.68 12.33 0.65
N TYR A 14 -7.95 11.35 0.10
CA TYR A 14 -6.68 11.61 -0.61
C TYR A 14 -6.85 12.61 -1.76
N GLN A 15 -7.92 12.51 -2.56
CA GLN A 15 -8.20 13.43 -3.66
C GLN A 15 -8.62 14.82 -3.18
N GLN A 16 -9.33 14.90 -2.05
CA GLN A 16 -9.90 16.12 -1.49
C GLN A 16 -9.01 16.82 -0.45
N GLN A 17 -7.71 16.46 -0.34
CA GLN A 17 -6.74 17.03 0.60
C GLN A 17 -6.69 18.58 0.68
N LYS A 18 -7.36 19.30 -0.23
CA LYS A 18 -7.46 20.76 -0.26
C LYS A 18 -8.79 21.36 0.23
N SER A 19 -9.83 20.61 0.63
CA SER A 19 -11.13 21.27 0.91
C SER A 19 -12.12 20.70 1.93
N SER A 20 -11.95 19.55 2.60
CA SER A 20 -12.94 19.16 3.63
C SER A 20 -12.49 18.05 4.60
N ASP A 21 -12.93 18.15 5.86
CA ASP A 21 -12.85 17.12 6.92
C ASP A 21 -13.76 15.91 6.65
N ASP A 22 -14.64 15.95 5.64
CA ASP A 22 -15.73 14.99 5.42
C ASP A 22 -15.30 13.51 5.25
N HIS A 23 -14.02 13.27 4.96
CA HIS A 23 -13.47 11.93 4.75
C HIS A 23 -12.22 11.61 5.58
N PHE A 24 -11.80 12.50 6.50
CA PHE A 24 -10.63 12.23 7.35
C PHE A 24 -10.84 11.00 8.25
N TRP A 25 -12.07 10.75 8.69
CA TRP A 25 -12.45 9.55 9.44
C TRP A 25 -12.02 8.25 8.74
N ALA A 26 -12.01 8.20 7.40
CA ALA A 26 -11.63 7.00 6.67
C ALA A 26 -10.13 6.75 6.73
N PHE A 27 -9.33 7.81 6.78
CA PHE A 27 -7.91 7.71 7.05
C PHE A 27 -7.66 7.22 8.48
N GLU A 28 -8.34 7.80 9.48
CA GLU A 28 -8.23 7.37 10.87
C GLU A 28 -8.60 5.90 11.05
N ASP A 29 -9.75 5.45 10.53
CA ASP A 29 -10.19 4.06 10.60
C ASP A 29 -9.18 3.09 9.98
N VAL A 30 -8.57 3.46 8.84
CA VAL A 30 -7.52 2.65 8.20
C VAL A 30 -6.30 2.56 9.12
N MET A 31 -5.82 3.68 9.66
CA MET A 31 -4.63 3.71 10.51
C MET A 31 -4.86 3.01 11.86
N ASP A 32 -6.05 3.12 12.44
CA ASP A 32 -6.45 2.41 13.65
C ASP A 32 -6.51 0.90 13.43
N THR A 33 -7.03 0.48 12.27
CA THR A 33 -7.03 -0.93 11.87
C THR A 33 -5.59 -1.45 11.72
N VAL A 34 -4.73 -0.69 11.03
CA VAL A 34 -3.30 -1.00 10.87
C VAL A 34 -2.59 -1.11 12.22
N ALA A 35 -2.93 -0.26 13.19
CA ALA A 35 -2.32 -0.30 14.51
C ALA A 35 -2.76 -1.52 15.33
N SER A 36 -4.01 -1.97 15.20
CA SER A 36 -4.64 -2.88 16.17
C SER A 36 -4.83 -4.32 15.70
N ASN A 37 -5.02 -4.56 14.39
CA ASN A 37 -5.39 -5.88 13.88
C ASN A 37 -4.57 -6.25 12.63
N PRO A 38 -3.44 -6.97 12.76
CA PRO A 38 -2.53 -7.22 11.64
C PRO A 38 -3.15 -8.04 10.50
N VAL A 39 -4.05 -8.98 10.79
CA VAL A 39 -4.70 -9.81 9.77
C VAL A 39 -5.71 -9.00 8.96
N GLU A 40 -6.53 -8.21 9.63
CA GLU A 40 -7.51 -7.33 8.98
C GLU A 40 -6.80 -6.20 8.23
N ALA A 41 -5.78 -5.60 8.85
CA ALA A 41 -4.94 -4.58 8.25
C ALA A 41 -4.26 -5.06 6.98
N TRP A 42 -3.70 -6.27 6.96
CA TRP A 42 -3.10 -6.83 5.75
C TRP A 42 -4.10 -6.90 4.60
N ASN A 43 -5.30 -7.45 4.85
CA ASN A 43 -6.33 -7.55 3.83
C ASN A 43 -6.78 -6.17 3.33
N LEU A 44 -6.95 -5.21 4.24
CA LEU A 44 -7.32 -3.83 3.92
C LEU A 44 -6.24 -3.11 3.11
N VAL A 45 -4.97 -3.23 3.49
CA VAL A 45 -3.84 -2.64 2.77
C VAL A 45 -3.70 -3.25 1.36
N VAL A 46 -3.88 -4.56 1.22
CA VAL A 46 -3.89 -5.20 -0.10
C VAL A 46 -5.06 -4.70 -0.95
N GLU A 47 -6.24 -4.49 -0.36
CA GLU A 47 -7.38 -3.88 -1.06
C GLU A 47 -7.06 -2.45 -1.51
N LEU A 48 -6.50 -1.60 -0.63
CA LEU A 48 -6.07 -0.24 -0.95
C LEU A 48 -5.05 -0.24 -2.10
N ILE A 49 -4.04 -1.10 -2.06
CA ILE A 49 -3.03 -1.24 -3.14
C ILE A 49 -3.69 -1.63 -4.47
N ASN A 50 -4.66 -2.54 -4.42
CA ASN A 50 -5.36 -3.01 -5.60
C ASN A 50 -6.37 -2.00 -6.16
N GLU A 51 -6.78 -1.00 -5.38
CA GLU A 51 -7.81 -0.04 -5.77
C GLU A 51 -7.25 1.40 -5.93
N ALA A 52 -6.00 1.63 -5.55
CA ALA A 52 -5.34 2.93 -5.61
C ALA A 52 -5.40 3.54 -7.01
N PRO A 53 -6.12 4.64 -7.30
CA PRO A 53 -6.47 5.05 -8.67
C PRO A 53 -5.32 5.59 -9.53
N SER A 54 -4.11 5.74 -8.95
CA SER A 54 -2.94 6.27 -9.64
C SER A 54 -1.66 5.85 -8.92
N LEU A 55 -0.51 6.09 -9.56
CA LEU A 55 0.78 5.89 -8.92
C LEU A 55 0.93 6.76 -7.65
N SER A 56 0.45 8.01 -7.68
CA SER A 56 0.52 8.90 -6.51
C SER A 56 -0.34 8.40 -5.35
N ALA A 57 -1.52 7.86 -5.64
CA ALA A 57 -2.36 7.23 -4.62
C ALA A 57 -1.69 5.95 -4.07
N LEU A 58 -1.03 5.17 -4.93
CA LEU A 58 -0.28 3.98 -4.51
C LEU A 58 0.89 4.34 -3.60
N THR A 59 1.63 5.41 -3.90
CA THR A 59 2.71 5.91 -3.03
C THR A 59 2.16 6.44 -1.70
N PHE A 60 0.96 7.01 -1.69
CA PHE A 60 0.29 7.44 -0.46
C PHE A 60 -0.07 6.23 0.43
N VAL A 61 -0.54 5.13 -0.18
CA VAL A 61 -0.77 3.87 0.56
C VAL A 61 0.55 3.27 1.07
N ALA A 62 1.62 3.34 0.27
CA ALA A 62 2.94 2.83 0.63
C ALA A 62 3.51 3.52 1.87
N ALA A 63 3.62 4.85 1.85
CA ALA A 63 4.24 5.66 2.90
C ALA A 63 3.36 5.84 4.17
N GLY A 64 2.13 5.33 4.16
CA GLY A 64 1.22 5.40 5.29
C GLY A 64 0.80 4.01 5.75
N PRO A 65 -0.35 3.50 5.30
CA PRO A 65 -0.88 2.22 5.74
C PRO A 65 0.08 1.03 5.62
N LEU A 66 0.79 0.87 4.49
CA LEU A 66 1.68 -0.28 4.29
C LEU A 66 2.95 -0.18 5.15
N GLU A 67 3.59 0.99 5.18
CA GLU A 67 4.76 1.23 6.03
C GLU A 67 4.44 1.01 7.50
N SER A 68 3.35 1.62 8.00
CA SER A 68 2.92 1.47 9.38
C SER A 68 2.56 0.02 9.74
N LEU A 69 2.04 -0.75 8.79
CA LEU A 69 1.75 -2.18 9.00
C LEU A 69 3.03 -3.00 9.14
N ILE A 70 4.03 -2.73 8.30
CA ILE A 70 5.31 -3.47 8.34
C ILE A 70 6.12 -3.08 9.59
N ASP A 71 6.16 -1.79 9.93
CA ASP A 71 6.79 -1.27 11.15
C ASP A 71 6.23 -1.93 12.41
N LYS A 72 4.89 -1.95 12.56
CA LYS A 72 4.25 -2.47 13.77
C LYS A 72 4.14 -3.99 13.81
N HIS A 73 3.88 -4.61 12.67
CA HIS A 73 3.43 -6.01 12.59
C HIS A 73 4.19 -6.84 11.56
N GLY A 74 5.34 -6.36 11.06
CA GLY A 74 6.06 -6.98 9.95
C GLY A 74 6.33 -8.46 10.16
N LYS A 75 6.72 -8.88 11.37
CA LYS A 75 6.92 -10.30 11.72
C LYS A 75 5.69 -11.19 11.49
N LEU A 76 4.49 -10.64 11.65
CA LEU A 76 3.22 -11.37 11.50
C LEU A 76 2.74 -11.40 10.05
N VAL A 77 3.10 -10.40 9.24
CA VAL A 77 2.60 -10.26 7.87
C VAL A 77 3.63 -10.59 6.79
N ILE A 78 4.90 -10.82 7.15
CA ILE A 78 6.00 -10.97 6.19
C ILE A 78 5.80 -12.14 5.21
N ASP A 79 5.29 -13.28 5.69
CA ASP A 79 5.03 -14.44 4.83
C ASP A 79 3.91 -14.14 3.82
N SER A 80 2.87 -13.41 4.26
CA SER A 80 1.77 -12.99 3.39
C SER A 80 2.22 -11.97 2.35
N LEU A 81 3.12 -11.06 2.75
CA LEU A 81 3.76 -10.09 1.88
C LEU A 81 4.62 -10.79 0.81
N GLU A 82 5.51 -11.70 1.22
CA GLU A 82 6.36 -12.46 0.31
C GLU A 82 5.54 -13.28 -0.69
N GLN A 83 4.49 -13.95 -0.24
CA GLN A 83 3.59 -14.70 -1.12
C GLN A 83 2.87 -13.79 -2.14
N SER A 84 2.48 -12.58 -1.71
CA SER A 84 1.74 -11.63 -2.55
C SER A 84 2.64 -10.94 -3.57
N LEU A 85 3.91 -10.73 -3.25
CA LEU A 85 4.90 -10.15 -4.17
C LEU A 85 5.04 -10.95 -5.46
N CYS A 86 4.86 -12.27 -5.44
CA CYS A 86 4.93 -13.11 -6.64
C CYS A 86 3.87 -12.75 -7.71
N ASN A 87 2.69 -12.29 -7.30
CA ASN A 87 1.52 -12.18 -8.18
C ASN A 87 0.89 -10.78 -8.22
N ASN A 88 1.34 -9.85 -7.36
CA ASN A 88 0.78 -8.51 -7.29
C ASN A 88 1.81 -7.44 -7.68
N LYS A 89 1.78 -7.03 -8.94
CA LYS A 89 2.65 -5.97 -9.46
C LYS A 89 2.44 -4.63 -8.74
N ARG A 90 1.21 -4.30 -8.32
CA ARG A 90 0.95 -3.05 -7.57
C ARG A 90 1.61 -3.08 -6.20
N LEU A 91 1.62 -4.24 -5.54
CA LEU A 91 2.36 -4.43 -4.29
C LEU A 91 3.88 -4.33 -4.50
N GLN A 92 4.40 -4.92 -5.57
CA GLN A 92 5.82 -4.78 -5.95
C GLN A 92 6.22 -3.30 -6.13
N PHE A 93 5.32 -2.46 -6.63
CA PHE A 93 5.54 -1.02 -6.70
C PHE A 93 5.42 -0.33 -5.34
N ALA A 94 4.38 -0.67 -4.57
CA ALA A 94 4.12 -0.04 -3.28
C ALA A 94 5.27 -0.27 -2.28
N ILE A 95 5.83 -1.48 -2.23
CA ILE A 95 6.86 -1.84 -1.25
C ILE A 95 8.17 -1.04 -1.42
N VAL A 96 8.46 -0.53 -2.63
CA VAL A 96 9.60 0.37 -2.86
C VAL A 96 9.40 1.71 -2.17
N GLY A 97 8.15 2.15 -1.99
CA GLY A 97 7.80 3.37 -1.29
C GLY A 97 7.69 3.24 0.23
N VAL A 98 7.97 2.06 0.79
CA VAL A 98 8.01 1.83 2.24
C VAL A 98 9.39 2.21 2.77
N TRP A 99 9.41 3.07 3.79
CA TRP A 99 10.62 3.51 4.46
C TRP A 99 10.58 3.10 5.94
N LEU A 100 11.51 2.23 6.32
CA LEU A 100 11.74 1.85 7.71
C LEU A 100 13.07 2.44 8.18
N ASP A 101 13.19 2.72 9.47
CA ASP A 101 14.47 3.07 10.07
C ASP A 101 15.46 1.90 9.95
N GLU A 102 16.75 2.19 9.76
CA GLU A 102 17.77 1.14 9.58
C GLU A 102 17.96 0.25 10.82
N ASP A 103 17.60 0.78 11.99
CA ASP A 103 17.60 0.07 13.26
C ASP A 103 16.36 -0.81 13.46
N ASP A 104 15.36 -0.72 12.57
CA ASP A 104 14.17 -1.55 12.62
C ASP A 104 14.49 -3.01 12.26
N GLU A 105 13.93 -3.94 13.01
CA GLU A 105 14.19 -5.37 12.83
C GLU A 105 13.69 -5.92 11.49
N MET A 106 12.71 -5.25 10.88
CA MET A 106 12.18 -5.59 9.57
C MET A 106 12.95 -4.96 8.42
N TYR A 107 13.78 -3.93 8.66
CA TYR A 107 14.54 -3.23 7.62
C TYR A 107 15.35 -4.20 6.77
N ALA A 108 16.21 -5.02 7.38
CA ALA A 108 17.07 -5.96 6.66
C ALA A 108 16.27 -7.01 5.86
N LYS A 109 15.12 -7.47 6.41
CA LYS A 109 14.25 -8.44 5.73
C LYS A 109 13.51 -7.79 4.55
N LEU A 110 13.06 -6.55 4.71
CA LEU A 110 12.40 -5.79 3.66
C LEU A 110 13.35 -5.49 2.49
N GLU A 111 14.57 -5.05 2.80
CA GLU A 111 15.62 -4.82 1.79
C GLU A 111 16.01 -6.12 1.08
N SER A 112 16.13 -7.23 1.81
CA SER A 112 16.36 -8.54 1.20
C SER A 112 15.25 -8.91 0.21
N LEU A 113 13.98 -8.67 0.54
CA LEU A 113 12.88 -8.93 -0.39
C LEU A 113 12.94 -8.02 -1.62
N LYS A 114 13.20 -6.72 -1.44
CA LYS A 114 13.37 -5.79 -2.57
C LYS A 114 14.46 -6.26 -3.52
N GLN A 115 15.57 -6.79 -2.99
CA GLN A 115 16.65 -7.37 -3.80
C GLN A 115 16.24 -8.68 -4.47
N THR A 116 15.65 -9.63 -3.74
CA THR A 116 15.24 -10.94 -4.28
C THR A 116 14.28 -10.81 -5.46
N TYR A 117 13.35 -9.85 -5.40
CA TYR A 117 12.38 -9.59 -6.48
C TYR A 117 12.85 -8.53 -7.47
N ASN A 118 14.10 -8.06 -7.37
CA ASN A 118 14.70 -7.03 -8.20
C ASN A 118 13.86 -5.74 -8.31
N LEU A 119 13.23 -5.33 -7.20
CA LEU A 119 12.24 -4.26 -7.16
C LEU A 119 12.87 -2.88 -7.36
N ASN A 120 14.13 -2.71 -6.94
CA ASN A 120 14.87 -1.46 -7.07
C ASN A 120 15.16 -1.07 -8.54
N GLU A 121 15.08 -2.04 -9.46
CA GLU A 121 15.25 -1.82 -10.89
C GLU A 121 13.92 -1.62 -11.63
N ILE A 122 12.78 -1.80 -10.94
CA ILE A 122 11.48 -1.65 -11.58
C ILE A 122 11.21 -0.16 -11.80
N ASN A 123 11.28 0.26 -13.06
CA ASN A 123 10.84 1.60 -13.44
C ASN A 123 9.29 1.67 -13.40
N PRO A 124 8.70 2.48 -12.50
CA PRO A 124 7.25 2.60 -12.37
C PRO A 124 6.56 3.20 -13.59
N LEU A 125 7.29 3.86 -14.49
CA LEU A 125 6.75 4.40 -15.74
C LEU A 125 6.73 3.37 -16.88
N ASN A 126 7.68 2.43 -16.91
CA ASN A 126 7.79 1.45 -18.00
C ASN A 126 6.95 0.18 -17.76
N ASN A 127 6.62 -0.12 -16.50
CA ASN A 127 5.85 -1.29 -16.09
C ASN A 127 4.54 -0.92 -15.36
N SER A 128 4.09 0.33 -15.52
CA SER A 128 2.93 0.86 -14.79
C SER A 128 1.64 0.11 -15.15
N PRO A 129 0.93 -0.47 -14.16
CA PRO A 129 -0.46 -0.89 -14.34
C PRO A 129 -1.40 0.31 -14.57
N TRP A 130 -0.87 1.55 -14.51
CA TRP A 130 -1.54 2.83 -14.75
C TRP A 130 -1.09 3.51 -16.04
N SER A 131 -0.37 2.82 -16.94
CA SER A 131 -0.12 3.36 -18.28
C SER A 131 -1.44 3.58 -19.01
N GLU A 132 -1.52 4.63 -19.83
CA GLU A 132 -2.75 5.26 -20.41
C GLU A 132 -3.70 4.32 -21.19
N THR A 133 -3.43 3.02 -21.27
CA THR A 133 -4.19 2.06 -22.07
C THR A 133 -5.34 1.36 -21.33
N ASN A 134 -5.58 1.66 -20.05
CA ASN A 134 -6.71 1.11 -19.32
C ASN A 134 -7.58 2.23 -18.70
N PRO A 135 -8.60 2.75 -19.42
CA PRO A 135 -9.49 3.74 -18.84
C PRO A 135 -10.26 3.12 -17.67
N MET A 136 -10.42 3.90 -16.60
CA MET A 136 -11.30 3.55 -15.48
C MET A 136 -12.68 3.15 -16.02
N PRO A 137 -13.32 2.09 -15.49
CA PRO A 137 -14.71 1.82 -15.83
C PRO A 137 -15.56 3.03 -15.38
N GLY A 138 -16.21 3.66 -16.35
CA GLY A 138 -17.15 4.76 -16.15
C GLY A 138 -18.48 4.32 -15.55
#